data_AF-A0A2W7N9I5-F1
#
_entry.id   AF-A0A2W7N9I5-F1
#
_cell.length_a   1.000
_cell.length_b   1.000
_cell.length_c   1.000
_cell.angle_alpha   90.00
_cell.angle_beta   90.00
_cell.angle_gamma   90.00
#
_symmetry.space_group_name_H-M   'P 1'
#
loop_
_entity.id
_entity.type
_entity.pdbx_description
1 polymer ?
#
loop_
_entity_poly.entity_id
_entity_poly.type
_entity_poly.pdbx_seq_one_letter_code
_entity_poly.pdbx_strand_id
1 'polypeptide(L)'
;MITKKNTMKRVIISLMILLSLGSLTANAQCGEDVLKKALNEMGNGQYIKDFNIDIKSDTKEVKFSIILNSRSQYNFNIVNGSGNGENIVMELLDAGNVLFSTADGGKYITSAGIIIGKTKVYTLKFYTKGGGAGCARAVQSLVKQFTAEEMGN
;
A
#
# COMPACT_ATOMS: atom_id res chain seq x y z
N MET A 1 55.66 4.52 33.63
CA MET A 1 54.80 3.64 32.82
C MET A 1 53.31 3.99 33.01
N ILE A 2 52.85 5.20 32.65
CA ILE A 2 51.44 5.59 32.80
C ILE A 2 51.06 6.60 31.70
N THR A 3 50.71 6.13 30.51
CA THR A 3 50.11 7.01 29.45
C THR A 3 49.19 6.28 28.47
N LYS A 4 48.76 5.02 28.75
CA LYS A 4 47.92 4.25 27.81
C LYS A 4 46.40 4.35 28.07
N LYS A 5 45.99 4.79 29.27
CA LYS A 5 44.58 4.71 29.75
C LYS A 5 43.66 5.81 29.19
N ASN A 6 44.18 7.01 28.91
CA ASN A 6 43.38 8.14 28.40
C ASN A 6 43.08 8.06 26.89
N THR A 7 43.97 7.46 26.11
CA THR A 7 43.81 7.33 24.65
C THR A 7 42.69 6.34 24.31
N MET A 8 42.54 5.25 25.08
CA MET A 8 41.51 4.24 24.86
C MET A 8 40.10 4.77 25.10
N LYS A 9 39.91 5.64 26.11
CA LYS A 9 38.61 6.31 26.38
C LYS A 9 38.22 7.27 25.26
N ARG A 10 39.17 8.01 24.70
CA ARG A 10 38.93 8.94 23.58
C ARG A 10 38.57 8.21 22.30
N VAL A 11 39.18 7.05 22.02
CA VAL A 11 38.83 6.18 20.89
C VAL A 11 37.42 5.59 21.05
N ILE A 12 37.05 5.15 22.25
CA ILE A 12 35.70 4.62 22.53
C ILE A 12 34.62 5.71 22.36
N ILE A 13 34.89 6.93 22.83
CA ILE A 13 33.97 8.06 22.67
C ILE A 13 33.85 8.45 21.18
N SER A 14 34.97 8.46 20.45
CA SER A 14 34.95 8.76 19.01
C SER A 14 34.19 7.70 18.21
N LEU A 15 34.28 6.42 18.60
CA LEU A 15 33.55 5.32 17.96
C LEU A 15 32.04 5.38 18.25
N MET A 16 31.64 5.80 19.46
CA MET A 16 30.23 6.02 19.79
C MET A 16 29.60 7.18 19.00
N ILE A 17 30.35 8.26 18.74
CA ILE A 17 29.88 9.40 17.93
C ILE A 17 29.75 9.04 16.44
N LEU A 18 30.61 8.16 15.93
CA LEU A 18 30.51 7.66 14.55
C LEU A 18 29.35 6.67 14.36
N LEU A 19 29.01 5.86 15.37
CA LEU A 19 27.87 4.94 15.30
C LEU A 19 26.51 5.64 15.34
N SER A 20 26.40 6.82 15.97
CA SER A 20 25.13 7.56 16.07
C SER A 20 24.74 8.33 14.80
N LEU A 21 25.66 8.49 13.84
CA LEU A 21 25.40 9.15 12.56
C LEU A 21 24.86 8.18 11.49
N GLY A 22 24.84 6.86 11.75
CA GLY A 22 24.43 5.84 10.78
C GLY A 22 22.91 5.53 10.75
N SER A 23 22.09 6.20 11.53
CA SER A 23 20.68 5.80 11.75
C SER A 23 19.64 6.49 10.87
N LEU A 24 20.03 7.31 9.89
CA LEU A 24 19.10 8.25 9.24
C LEU A 24 18.91 7.99 7.75
N THR A 25 18.44 6.81 7.35
CA THR A 25 17.57 6.66 6.17
C THR A 25 16.78 5.35 6.29
N ALA A 26 15.74 5.35 7.12
CA ALA A 26 14.70 4.33 7.05
C ALA A 26 13.84 4.63 5.81
N ASN A 27 14.30 4.23 4.63
CA ASN A 27 13.42 4.15 3.47
C ASN A 27 12.37 3.07 3.80
N ALA A 28 11.09 3.42 3.79
CA ALA A 28 10.00 2.48 4.01
C ALA A 28 10.14 1.32 2.99
N GLN A 29 10.50 0.13 3.46
CA GLN A 29 10.63 -1.04 2.59
C GLN A 29 9.28 -1.74 2.51
N CYS A 30 8.58 -1.60 1.38
CA CYS A 30 7.44 -2.47 1.06
C CYS A 30 7.92 -3.76 0.41
N GLY A 31 8.59 -4.56 1.24
CA GLY A 31 9.10 -5.87 0.86
C GLY A 31 8.02 -6.96 0.85
N GLU A 32 8.50 -8.19 0.75
CA GLU A 32 7.67 -9.39 0.68
C GLU A 32 6.72 -9.57 1.89
N ASP A 33 7.11 -9.09 3.07
CA ASP A 33 6.28 -9.18 4.28
C ASP A 33 4.98 -8.39 4.17
N VAL A 34 5.03 -7.21 3.52
CA VAL A 34 3.83 -6.39 3.27
C VAL A 34 2.90 -7.10 2.29
N LEU A 35 3.46 -7.78 1.28
CA LEU A 35 2.67 -8.60 0.35
C LEU A 35 2.04 -9.79 1.08
N LYS A 36 2.82 -10.54 1.88
CA LYS A 36 2.31 -11.68 2.66
C LYS A 36 1.15 -11.25 3.55
N LYS A 37 1.28 -10.11 4.21
CA LYS A 37 0.21 -9.53 5.02
C LYS A 37 -1.01 -9.19 4.16
N ALA A 38 -0.83 -8.55 3.00
CA ALA A 38 -1.94 -8.23 2.10
C ALA A 38 -2.66 -9.49 1.56
N LEU A 39 -1.91 -10.54 1.24
CA LEU A 39 -2.45 -11.84 0.82
C LEU A 39 -3.23 -12.52 1.96
N ASN A 40 -2.73 -12.46 3.19
CA ASN A 40 -3.43 -13.00 4.35
C ASN A 40 -4.73 -12.22 4.66
N GLU A 41 -4.70 -10.89 4.52
CA GLU A 41 -5.86 -10.03 4.76
C GLU A 41 -6.91 -10.07 3.65
N MET A 42 -6.55 -10.56 2.45
CA MET A 42 -7.46 -10.76 1.31
C MET A 42 -8.67 -11.66 1.65
N GLY A 43 -8.51 -12.53 2.66
CA GLY A 43 -9.55 -13.48 3.09
C GLY A 43 -9.75 -14.61 2.07
N ASN A 44 -11.00 -15.10 1.97
CA ASN A 44 -11.32 -16.30 1.20
C ASN A 44 -11.57 -16.05 -0.31
N GLY A 45 -11.29 -14.84 -0.81
CA GLY A 45 -11.45 -14.53 -2.23
C GLY A 45 -10.40 -15.25 -3.10
N GLN A 46 -10.74 -15.52 -4.35
CA GLN A 46 -9.77 -16.03 -5.31
C GLN A 46 -8.78 -14.92 -5.67
N TYR A 47 -7.48 -15.16 -5.45
CA TYR A 47 -6.43 -14.23 -5.86
C TYR A 47 -6.48 -13.97 -7.37
N ILE A 48 -6.44 -12.70 -7.76
CA ILE A 48 -6.38 -12.28 -9.16
C ILE A 48 -5.04 -11.62 -9.47
N LYS A 49 -4.69 -10.58 -8.71
CA LYS A 49 -3.50 -9.77 -8.97
C LYS A 49 -3.08 -8.98 -7.74
N ASP A 50 -1.77 -8.81 -7.55
CA ASP A 50 -1.20 -7.85 -6.63
C ASP A 50 -0.62 -6.63 -7.35
N PHE A 51 -0.54 -5.52 -6.62
CA PHE A 51 -0.01 -4.24 -7.09
C PHE A 51 1.08 -3.80 -6.12
N ASN A 52 2.23 -3.40 -6.66
CA ASN A 52 3.28 -2.76 -5.88
C ASN A 52 3.11 -1.25 -6.02
N ILE A 53 2.84 -0.58 -4.91
CA ILE A 53 2.65 0.87 -4.88
C ILE A 53 3.91 1.46 -4.27
N ASP A 54 4.61 2.25 -5.07
CA ASP A 54 5.76 3.03 -4.63
C ASP A 54 5.55 4.48 -5.08
N ILE A 55 5.16 5.33 -4.13
CA ILE A 55 4.94 6.76 -4.33
C ILE A 55 6.22 7.47 -3.89
N LYS A 56 6.94 8.02 -4.87
CA LYS A 56 8.14 8.82 -4.64
C LYS A 56 7.76 10.26 -4.29
N SER A 57 8.66 11.01 -3.66
CA SER A 57 8.42 12.40 -3.24
C SER A 57 8.08 13.36 -4.39
N ASP A 58 8.44 13.02 -5.63
CA ASP A 58 8.15 13.79 -6.84
C ASP A 58 6.86 13.33 -7.55
N THR A 59 6.29 12.20 -7.12
CA THR A 59 5.17 11.53 -7.76
C THR A 59 3.94 11.68 -6.89
N LYS A 60 2.90 12.35 -7.39
CA LYS A 60 1.69 12.60 -6.58
C LYS A 60 0.78 11.38 -6.46
N GLU A 61 0.79 10.51 -7.46
CA GLU A 61 -0.12 9.38 -7.56
C GLU A 61 0.48 8.27 -8.45
N VAL A 62 0.05 7.03 -8.20
CA VAL A 62 0.32 5.87 -9.05
C VAL A 62 -1.00 5.33 -9.57
N LYS A 63 -1.09 5.04 -10.87
CA LYS A 63 -2.31 4.57 -11.53
C LYS A 63 -2.10 3.23 -12.22
N PHE A 64 -3.09 2.36 -12.12
CA PHE A 64 -3.15 1.10 -12.84
C PHE A 64 -4.48 0.97 -13.57
N SER A 65 -4.43 0.55 -14.83
CA SER A 65 -5.61 0.15 -15.58
C SER A 65 -5.91 -1.32 -15.34
N ILE A 66 -7.15 -1.62 -14.95
CA ILE A 66 -7.60 -2.99 -14.67
C ILE A 66 -8.91 -3.27 -15.41
N ILE A 67 -9.08 -4.50 -15.89
CA ILE A 67 -10.35 -4.94 -16.47
C ILE A 67 -11.13 -5.63 -15.36
N LEU A 68 -12.36 -5.18 -15.14
CA LEU A 68 -13.29 -5.82 -14.22
C LEU A 68 -14.49 -6.32 -15.00
N ASN A 69 -14.93 -7.54 -14.70
CA ASN A 69 -16.07 -8.17 -15.37
C ASN A 69 -17.38 -7.77 -14.69
N SER A 70 -18.43 -7.58 -15.48
CA SER A 70 -19.79 -7.41 -14.99
C SER A 70 -20.23 -8.62 -14.19
N ARG A 71 -21.12 -8.41 -13.22
CA ARG A 71 -21.66 -9.45 -12.34
C ARG A 71 -20.55 -10.15 -11.56
N SER A 72 -19.54 -9.40 -11.14
CA SER A 72 -18.48 -9.90 -10.26
C SER A 72 -18.33 -8.99 -9.07
N GLN A 73 -18.27 -9.58 -7.89
CA GLN A 73 -17.85 -8.94 -6.67
C GLN A 73 -16.34 -9.10 -6.53
N TYR A 74 -15.63 -7.98 -6.54
CA TYR A 74 -14.21 -7.94 -6.24
C TYR A 74 -14.00 -7.39 -4.83
N ASN A 75 -12.91 -7.82 -4.20
CA ASN A 75 -12.39 -7.17 -3.01
C ASN A 75 -10.99 -6.65 -3.31
N PHE A 76 -10.69 -5.46 -2.78
CA PHE A 76 -9.38 -4.85 -2.87
C PHE A 76 -8.87 -4.59 -1.47
N ASN A 77 -7.75 -5.20 -1.12
CA ASN A 77 -7.07 -5.03 0.16
C ASN A 77 -5.81 -4.20 -0.05
N ILE A 78 -5.52 -3.28 0.86
CA ILE A 78 -4.30 -2.47 0.85
C ILE A 78 -3.61 -2.55 2.20
N VAL A 79 -2.31 -2.85 2.17
CA VAL A 79 -1.44 -2.85 3.34
C VAL A 79 -0.31 -1.86 3.12
N ASN A 80 -0.21 -0.89 4.03
CA ASN A 80 0.81 0.16 4.02
C ASN A 80 2.14 -0.36 4.57
N GLY A 81 3.24 0.16 4.04
CA GLY A 81 4.56 -0.01 4.63
C GLY A 81 4.62 0.65 6.02
N SER A 82 5.35 0.03 6.94
CA SER A 82 5.49 0.51 8.32
C SER A 82 6.20 1.86 8.44
N GLY A 83 7.00 2.24 7.44
CA GLY A 83 7.73 3.52 7.39
C GLY A 83 6.96 4.66 6.74
N ASN A 84 5.71 4.48 6.35
CA ASN A 84 4.94 5.54 5.72
C ASN A 84 4.60 6.64 6.74
N GLY A 85 4.78 7.91 6.37
CA GLY A 85 4.30 9.04 7.16
C GLY A 85 2.78 9.20 7.13
N GLU A 86 2.12 8.69 6.09
CA GLU A 86 0.68 8.70 5.90
C GLU A 86 0.18 7.40 5.27
N ASN A 87 -1.09 7.05 5.52
CA ASN A 87 -1.71 5.95 4.80
C ASN A 87 -1.89 6.29 3.32
N ILE A 88 -1.57 5.34 2.46
CA ILE A 88 -1.91 5.41 1.05
C ILE A 88 -3.42 5.21 0.88
N VAL A 89 -4.03 6.13 0.17
CA VAL A 89 -5.41 6.10 -0.29
C VAL A 89 -5.46 5.35 -1.62
N MET A 90 -6.43 4.46 -1.75
CA MET A 90 -6.78 3.79 -2.99
C MET A 90 -8.17 4.25 -3.42
N GLU A 91 -8.30 4.60 -4.69
CA GLU A 91 -9.57 4.89 -5.34
C GLU A 91 -9.74 3.99 -6.56
N LEU A 92 -10.95 3.48 -6.76
CA LEU A 92 -11.36 2.89 -8.02
C LEU A 92 -12.18 3.90 -8.80
N LEU A 93 -11.80 4.15 -10.05
CA LEU A 93 -12.43 5.14 -10.91
C LEU A 93 -13.02 4.50 -12.16
N ASP A 94 -14.14 5.05 -12.59
CA ASP A 94 -14.79 4.80 -13.86
C ASP A 94 -14.84 6.09 -14.68
N ALA A 95 -14.02 6.14 -15.74
CA ALA A 95 -13.89 7.32 -16.61
C ALA A 95 -13.64 8.63 -15.82
N GLY A 96 -12.85 8.55 -14.74
CA GLY A 96 -12.52 9.68 -13.87
C GLY A 96 -13.46 9.90 -12.69
N ASN A 97 -14.61 9.22 -12.64
CA ASN A 97 -15.52 9.28 -11.49
C ASN A 97 -15.11 8.26 -10.44
N VAL A 98 -15.00 8.68 -9.18
CA VAL A 98 -14.65 7.77 -8.06
C VAL A 98 -15.86 6.89 -7.74
N LEU A 99 -15.68 5.57 -7.85
CA LEU A 99 -16.67 4.58 -7.43
C LEU A 99 -16.55 4.23 -5.95
N PHE A 100 -15.31 4.13 -5.45
CA PHE A 100 -15.03 4.01 -4.02
C PHE A 100 -13.64 4.57 -3.68
N SER A 101 -13.46 4.94 -2.42
CA SER A 101 -12.18 5.35 -1.84
C SER A 101 -11.95 4.62 -0.52
N THR A 102 -10.69 4.27 -0.21
CA THR A 102 -10.33 3.77 1.12
C THR A 102 -10.27 4.86 2.17
N ALA A 103 -10.33 6.13 1.79
CA ALA A 103 -10.43 7.25 2.71
C ALA A 103 -11.85 7.83 2.69
N ASP A 104 -12.59 7.65 3.78
CA ASP A 104 -13.95 8.16 3.93
C ASP A 104 -14.13 8.81 5.30
N GLY A 105 -14.61 10.06 5.33
CA GLY A 105 -14.91 10.78 6.57
C GLY A 105 -13.73 10.88 7.57
N GLY A 106 -12.49 10.82 7.09
CA GLY A 106 -11.28 10.82 7.94
C GLY A 106 -10.86 9.45 8.46
N LYS A 107 -11.61 8.38 8.15
CA LYS A 107 -11.23 6.99 8.43
C LYS A 107 -10.57 6.38 7.20
N TYR A 108 -9.62 5.49 7.45
CA TYR A 108 -8.99 4.67 6.43
C TYR A 108 -9.47 3.24 6.60
N ILE A 109 -10.08 2.67 5.56
CA ILE A 109 -10.42 1.26 5.49
C ILE A 109 -9.36 0.51 4.67
N THR A 110 -8.91 -0.64 5.14
CA THR A 110 -7.85 -1.43 4.48
C THR A 110 -8.39 -2.41 3.45
N SER A 111 -9.71 -2.55 3.34
CA SER A 111 -10.38 -3.44 2.40
C SER A 111 -11.65 -2.79 1.87
N ALA A 112 -11.93 -2.96 0.58
CA ALA A 112 -13.15 -2.48 -0.05
C ALA A 112 -13.68 -3.50 -1.06
N GLY A 113 -14.93 -3.94 -0.84
CA GLY A 113 -15.66 -4.81 -1.75
C GLY A 113 -16.55 -4.01 -2.69
N ILE A 114 -16.58 -4.36 -3.98
CA ILE A 114 -17.43 -3.73 -4.97
C ILE A 114 -18.03 -4.75 -5.94
N ILE A 115 -19.32 -4.59 -6.25
CA ILE A 115 -20.00 -5.34 -7.32
C ILE A 115 -19.94 -4.52 -8.59
N ILE A 116 -19.46 -5.13 -9.67
CA ILE A 116 -19.25 -4.47 -10.95
C ILE A 116 -20.44 -4.71 -11.87
N GLY A 117 -21.10 -3.63 -12.30
CA GLY A 117 -22.26 -3.71 -13.19
C GLY A 117 -21.92 -3.88 -14.67
N LYS A 118 -20.75 -3.40 -15.12
CA LYS A 118 -20.36 -3.39 -16.55
C LYS A 118 -18.93 -3.86 -16.73
N THR A 119 -18.71 -4.77 -17.69
CA THR A 119 -17.36 -5.20 -18.09
C THR A 119 -16.66 -4.09 -18.85
N LYS A 120 -15.56 -3.57 -18.29
CA LYS A 120 -14.73 -2.54 -18.94
C LYS A 120 -13.41 -2.33 -18.17
N VAL A 121 -12.60 -1.42 -18.69
CA VAL A 121 -11.40 -0.92 -18.01
C VAL A 121 -11.80 0.12 -16.95
N TYR A 122 -11.28 -0.06 -15.75
CA TYR A 122 -11.34 0.88 -14.64
C TYR A 122 -9.92 1.34 -14.29
N THR A 123 -9.81 2.40 -13.50
CA THR A 123 -8.52 2.89 -13.00
C THR A 123 -8.44 2.70 -11.50
N LEU A 124 -7.43 1.98 -11.02
CA LEU A 124 -7.00 2.09 -9.63
C LEU A 124 -6.02 3.24 -9.51
N LYS A 125 -6.29 4.17 -8.59
CA LYS A 125 -5.43 5.31 -8.29
C LYS A 125 -4.99 5.21 -6.84
N PHE A 126 -3.69 5.35 -6.60
CA PHE A 126 -3.06 5.32 -5.29
C PHE A 126 -2.36 6.65 -5.03
N TYR A 127 -2.57 7.26 -3.86
CA TYR A 127 -1.96 8.54 -3.50
C TYR A 127 -1.87 8.70 -1.98
N THR A 128 -1.06 9.64 -1.50
CA THR A 128 -1.03 10.10 -0.10
C THR A 128 -1.74 11.46 -0.01
N LYS A 129 -2.50 11.72 1.06
CA LYS A 129 -3.27 12.99 1.15
C LYS A 129 -2.37 14.22 1.23
N GLY A 130 -1.24 14.12 1.93
CA GLY A 130 -0.22 15.16 2.03
C GLY A 130 0.75 15.20 0.85
N GLY A 131 0.63 14.29 -0.12
CA GLY A 131 1.54 14.19 -1.27
C GLY A 131 2.96 13.72 -0.91
N GLY A 132 3.15 13.18 0.29
CA GLY A 132 4.42 12.61 0.74
C GLY A 132 4.72 11.26 0.09
N ALA A 133 5.98 10.86 0.15
CA ALA A 133 6.40 9.53 -0.28
C ALA A 133 5.80 8.44 0.62
N GLY A 134 5.62 7.25 0.05
CA GLY A 134 5.13 6.09 0.78
C GLY A 134 5.02 4.87 -0.12
N CYS A 135 4.91 3.70 0.49
CA CYS A 135 4.76 2.46 -0.25
C CYS A 135 3.62 1.59 0.30
N ALA A 136 3.04 0.73 -0.53
CA ALA A 136 2.03 -0.24 -0.11
C ALA A 136 2.01 -1.46 -1.04
N ARG A 137 1.36 -2.53 -0.57
CA ARG A 137 0.92 -3.63 -1.43
C ARG A 137 -0.59 -3.69 -1.43
N ALA A 138 -1.17 -3.77 -2.61
CA ALA A 138 -2.60 -4.00 -2.76
C ALA A 138 -2.85 -5.34 -3.44
N VAL A 139 -3.91 -6.04 -3.04
CA VAL A 139 -4.32 -7.32 -3.61
C VAL A 139 -5.76 -7.23 -4.06
N GLN A 140 -6.01 -7.62 -5.31
CA GLN A 140 -7.33 -7.80 -5.88
C GLN A 140 -7.72 -9.27 -5.81
N SER A 141 -8.93 -9.53 -5.33
CA SER A 141 -9.53 -10.86 -5.32
C SER A 141 -10.93 -10.86 -5.91
N LEU A 142 -11.32 -12.00 -6.48
CA LEU A 142 -12.69 -12.29 -6.88
C LEU A 142 -13.39 -12.99 -5.72
N VAL A 143 -14.43 -12.38 -5.19
CA VAL A 143 -15.23 -12.92 -4.08
C VAL A 143 -16.35 -13.82 -4.62
N LYS A 144 -17.08 -13.32 -5.63
CA LYS A 144 -18.20 -14.03 -6.24
C LYS A 144 -18.42 -13.57 -7.67
N GLN A 145 -18.79 -14.49 -8.54
CA GLN A 145 -19.39 -14.18 -9.83
C GLN A 145 -20.87 -14.52 -9.77
N PHE A 146 -21.72 -13.53 -10.05
CA PHE A 146 -23.17 -13.66 -10.00
C PHE A 146 -23.71 -14.15 -11.34
N THR A 147 -24.80 -14.91 -11.28
CA THR A 147 -25.60 -15.23 -12.46
C THR A 147 -26.43 -14.02 -12.91
N ALA A 148 -27.13 -14.13 -14.04
CA ALA A 148 -28.02 -13.07 -14.49
C ALA A 148 -29.22 -12.91 -13.54
N GLU A 149 -29.76 -14.03 -13.02
CA GLU A 149 -30.93 -14.04 -12.14
C GLU A 149 -30.65 -13.36 -10.80
N GLU A 150 -29.46 -13.59 -10.22
CA GLU A 150 -29.05 -13.00 -8.94
C GLU A 150 -28.91 -11.47 -8.97
N MET A 151 -28.78 -10.88 -10.15
CA MET A 151 -28.57 -9.44 -10.34
C MET A 151 -29.87 -8.68 -10.65
N GLY A 152 -31.03 -9.35 -10.57
CA GLY A 152 -32.35 -8.70 -10.69
C GLY A 152 -32.78 -8.35 -12.11
N ASN A 153 -32.35 -9.13 -13.11
CA ASN A 153 -32.95 -9.14 -14.45
C ASN A 153 -34.01 -10.24 -14.57
#